data_AF-A0A2N2MIC3-F1
#
_entry.id   AF-A0A2N2MIC3-F1
#
_cell.length_a   1.000
_cell.length_b   1.000
_cell.length_c   1.000
_cell.angle_alpha   90.00
_cell.angle_beta   90.00
_cell.angle_gamma   90.00
#
_symmetry.space_group_name_H-M   'P 1'
#
loop_
_entity.id
_entity.type
_entity.pdbx_description
1 polymer ?
#
loop_
_entity_poly.entity_id
_entity_poly.type
_entity_poly.pdbx_seq_one_letter_code
_entity_poly.pdbx_strand_id
1 'polypeptide(L)' 'MGDAGSGFADVPADNLFAPWIKQLAAEGITGGCSSGNYCPNNAVTRAQMAVFLVKAFELP' A
#
# COMPACT_ATOMS: atom_id res chain seq x y z
N MET A 1 -2.77 -5.44 20.66
CA MET A 1 -3.33 -5.63 19.30
C MET A 1 -4.33 -4.51 19.07
N GLY A 2 -3.90 -3.41 18.47
CA GLY A 2 -4.72 -2.20 18.46
C GLY A 2 -4.19 -1.21 17.45
N ASP A 3 -4.40 -1.53 16.18
CA ASP A 3 -4.87 -0.59 15.16
C ASP A 3 -5.07 -1.40 13.88
N ALA A 4 -6.32 -1.81 13.63
CA ALA A 4 -6.70 -2.66 12.50
C ALA A 4 -6.77 -1.88 11.16
N GLY A 5 -6.42 -0.58 11.17
CA GLY A 5 -6.38 0.24 9.97
C GLY A 5 -5.16 -0.06 9.10
N SER A 6 -5.34 0.10 7.80
CA SER A 6 -4.29 0.05 6.77
C SER A 6 -3.23 1.14 6.89
N GLY A 7 -3.47 2.18 7.71
CA GLY A 7 -2.69 3.42 7.75
C GLY A 7 -3.15 4.47 6.71
N PHE A 8 -4.13 4.14 5.86
CA PHE A 8 -4.68 5.03 4.85
C PHE A 8 -6.16 5.33 5.14
N ALA A 9 -6.59 6.58 4.89
CA ALA A 9 -7.93 7.05 5.23
C ALA A 9 -9.05 6.41 4.39
N ASP A 10 -8.72 5.93 3.19
CA ASP A 10 -9.65 5.31 2.24
C ASP A 10 -9.61 3.78 2.22
N VAL A 11 -8.91 3.16 3.17
CA VAL A 11 -8.88 1.70 3.34
C VAL A 11 -9.29 1.36 4.78
N PRO A 12 -10.60 1.12 4.99
CA PRO A 12 -11.17 0.70 6.27
C PRO A 12 -10.53 -0.58 6.84
N ALA A 13 -10.62 -0.74 8.16
CA ALA A 13 -10.03 -1.87 8.87
C ALA A 13 -10.67 -3.23 8.55
N ASP A 14 -11.94 -3.25 8.13
CA ASP A 14 -12.67 -4.44 7.70
C ASP A 14 -12.40 -4.82 6.23
N ASN A 15 -11.61 -4.02 5.50
CA ASN A 15 -11.17 -4.37 4.17
C ASN A 15 -10.23 -5.59 4.24
N LEU A 16 -10.55 -6.63 3.48
CA LEU A 16 -9.76 -7.87 3.42
C LEU A 16 -8.28 -7.64 3.06
N PHE A 17 -7.98 -6.54 2.35
CA PHE A 17 -6.64 -6.16 1.94
C PHE A 17 -5.92 -5.22 2.91
N ALA A 18 -6.61 -4.66 3.92
CA ALA A 18 -6.03 -3.74 4.90
C ALA A 18 -4.72 -4.25 5.56
N PRO A 19 -4.60 -5.52 6.04
CA PRO A 19 -3.36 -5.97 6.66
C PRO A 19 -2.19 -6.02 5.69
N TRP A 20 -2.43 -6.36 4.42
CA TRP A 20 -1.40 -6.44 3.38
C TRP A 20 -0.96 -5.04 2.94
N ILE A 21 -1.92 -4.13 2.77
CA ILE A 21 -1.65 -2.72 2.44
C ILE A 21 -0.80 -2.08 3.55
N LYS A 22 -1.14 -2.35 4.81
CA LYS A 22 -0.37 -1.89 5.97
C LYS A 22 1.07 -2.39 5.93
N GLN A 23 1.28 -3.68 5.62
CA GLN A 23 2.61 -4.27 5.54
C GLN A 23 3.45 -3.60 4.43
N LEU A 24 2.88 -3.44 3.23
CA LEU A 24 3.56 -2.77 2.12
C LEU A 24 3.95 -1.33 2.46
N ALA A 25 3.11 -0.61 3.22
CA ALA A 25 3.42 0.74 3.67
C ALA A 25 4.51 0.75 4.74
N ALA A 26 4.46 -0.17 5.71
CA ALA A 26 5.47 -0.31 6.75
C ALA A 26 6.86 -0.67 6.19
N GLU A 27 6.91 -1.45 5.12
CA GLU A 27 8.13 -1.78 4.37
C GLU A 27 8.56 -0.67 3.39
N GLY A 28 7.81 0.42 3.27
CA GLY A 28 8.13 1.53 2.37
C GLY A 28 7.94 1.22 0.88
N ILE A 29 7.29 0.11 0.54
CA ILE A 29 7.01 -0.32 -0.83
C ILE A 29 5.99 0.63 -1.46
N THR A 30 4.94 1.00 -0.73
CA THR A 30 3.90 1.93 -1.18
C THR A 30 3.79 3.15 -0.26
N GLY A 31 3.57 4.32 -0.86
CA GLY A 31 3.23 5.57 -0.16
C GLY A 31 1.78 6.01 -0.37
N GLY A 32 0.98 5.22 -1.10
CA GLY A 32 -0.35 5.63 -1.55
C GLY A 32 -0.33 6.63 -2.70
N CYS A 33 -1.48 7.25 -2.97
CA CYS A 33 -1.68 8.13 -4.13
C CYS A 33 -1.55 9.63 -3.78
N SER A 34 -2.15 10.07 -2.67
CA SER A 34 -2.06 11.44 -2.14
C SER A 34 -2.85 11.57 -0.83
N SER A 35 -2.60 12.63 -0.05
CA SER A 35 -3.43 13.04 1.10
C SER A 35 -3.72 11.95 2.15
N GLY A 36 -2.80 11.00 2.33
CA GLY A 36 -3.00 9.88 3.26
C GLY A 36 -3.92 8.77 2.74
N ASN A 37 -4.17 8.71 1.43
CA ASN A 37 -4.99 7.69 0.77
C ASN A 37 -4.14 6.68 -0.01
N TYR A 38 -4.59 5.43 -0.05
CA TYR A 38 -4.01 4.34 -0.82
C TYR A 38 -4.52 4.32 -2.27
N CYS A 39 -5.76 4.76 -2.52
CA CYS A 39 -6.50 4.64 -3.78
C CYS A 39 -6.66 3.19 -4.27
N PRO A 40 -7.35 2.30 -3.53
CA PRO A 40 -7.39 0.86 -3.82
C PRO A 40 -8.04 0.49 -5.16
N ASN A 41 -8.89 1.36 -5.71
CA ASN A 41 -9.61 1.12 -6.97
C ASN A 41 -8.87 1.70 -8.19
N ASN A 42 -7.77 2.43 -8.00
CA ASN A 42 -7.00 2.97 -9.12
C ASN A 42 -6.14 1.86 -9.73
N ALA A 43 -6.12 1.79 -11.05
CA ALA A 43 -5.25 0.87 -11.75
C ALA A 43 -3.78 1.23 -11.50
N VAL A 44 -2.98 0.22 -11.15
CA VAL A 44 -1.52 0.36 -11.03
C VAL A 44 -0.92 0.39 -12.44
N THR A 45 -0.20 1.46 -12.76
CA THR A 45 0.52 1.56 -14.04
C THR A 45 1.70 0.58 -14.07
N ARG A 46 2.17 0.23 -15.28
CA ARG A 46 3.35 -0.64 -15.44
C ARG A 46 4.60 -0.09 -14.73
N ALA A 47 4.77 1.24 -14.73
CA ALA A 47 5.88 1.90 -14.04
C ALA A 47 5.76 1.77 -12.51
N GLN A 48 4.58 1.98 -11.94
CA GLN A 48 4.36 1.80 -10.50
C GLN A 48 4.55 0.34 -10.07
N MET A 49 4.08 -0.62 -10.88
CA MET A 49 4.32 -2.05 -10.61
C MET A 49 5.82 -2.38 -10.62
N ALA A 50 6.59 -1.80 -11.56
CA ALA A 50 8.04 -1.97 -11.58
C ALA A 50 8.69 -1.46 -10.29
N VAL A 51 8.27 -0.29 -9.79
CA VAL A 51 8.75 0.25 -8.51
C VAL A 51 8.42 -0.69 -7.34
N PHE A 52 7.22 -1.29 -7.32
CA PHE A 52 6.86 -2.25 -6.27
C PHE A 52 7.78 -3.46 -6.28
N LEU A 53 8.07 -4.02 -7.46
CA LEU A 53 8.97 -5.17 -7.59
C LEU A 53 10.40 -4.82 -7.18
N VAL A 54 10.92 -3.66 -7.60
CA VAL A 54 12.26 -3.20 -7.22
C VAL A 54 12.39 -3.04 -5.71
N LYS A 55 11.40 -2.42 -5.06
CA LYS A 55 11.41 -2.23 -3.60
C LYS A 55 11.21 -3.53 -2.83
N ALA A 56 10.28 -4.38 -3.27
CA ALA A 56 9.95 -5.63 -2.57
C ALA A 56 11.08 -6.66 -2.63
N PHE A 57 11.85 -6.69 -3.72
CA PHE A 57 12.95 -7.63 -3.90
C PHE A 57 14.34 -6.98 -3.77
N GLU A 58 14.41 -5.71 -3.35
CA GLU A 58 15.64 -4.94 -3.21
C GLU A 58 16.55 -5.02 -4.47
N LEU A 59 15.93 -4.86 -5.63
CA LEU A 59 16.63 -5.01 -6.91
C LEU A 59 17.59 -3.82 -7.14
N PRO A 60 18.79 -4.07 -7.72
CA PRO A 60 19.79 -3.05 -7.99
C PRO A 60 19.41 -2.09 -9.12
#